data_AF-A0A497GNG9-F1
#
_entry.id   AF-A0A497GNG9-F1
#
_cell.length_a   1.000
_cell.length_b   1.000
_cell.length_c   1.000
_cell.angle_alpha   90.00
_cell.angle_beta   90.00
_cell.angle_gamma   90.00
#
_symmetry.space_group_name_H-M   'P 1'
#
loop_
_entity.id
_entity.type
_entity.pdbx_description
1 polymer ?
#
loop_
_entity_poly.entity_id
_entity_poly.type
_entity_poly.pdbx_seq_one_letter_code
_entity_poly.pdbx_strand_id
1 'polypeptide(L)'
;MGVMKKVLIGLGITIAVIVVIGLYQVSVPPKIEVKSVTVVDHNDYPAIKVVFETEKYPVKFYLMTPEGEKIYSTSASEPEKVVYLYLTPMKPYTNIVEEGKYIVRCCILIKRFGRKR
;
A
#
# COMPACT_ATOMS: atom_id res chain seq x y z
N MET A 1 12.24 -24.26 39.05
CA MET A 1 10.89 -24.40 38.46
C MET A 1 10.22 -23.09 38.03
N GLY A 2 10.50 -21.93 38.65
CA GLY A 2 9.81 -20.66 38.32
C GLY A 2 10.15 -20.05 36.95
N VAL A 3 11.37 -20.21 36.45
CA VAL A 3 11.83 -19.61 35.19
C VAL A 3 11.23 -20.31 33.97
N MET A 4 11.22 -21.64 33.96
CA MET A 4 10.69 -22.45 32.85
C MET A 4 9.17 -22.24 32.65
N LYS A 5 8.42 -22.05 33.74
CA LYS A 5 6.99 -21.69 33.69
C LYS A 5 6.75 -20.32 33.04
N LYS A 6 7.59 -19.33 33.33
CA LYS A 6 7.49 -17.98 32.74
C LYS A 6 7.80 -17.99 31.24
N VAL A 7 8.80 -18.77 30.82
CA VAL A 7 9.16 -18.91 29.39
C VAL A 7 8.03 -19.56 28.59
N LEU A 8 7.43 -20.64 29.10
CA LEU A 8 6.30 -21.32 28.45
C LEU A 8 5.07 -20.41 28.32
N ILE A 9 4.74 -19.63 29.35
CA ILE A 9 3.63 -18.68 29.32
C ILE A 9 3.90 -17.58 28.28
N GLY A 10 5.12 -17.01 28.25
CA GLY A 10 5.50 -16.00 27.27
C GLY A 10 5.43 -16.50 25.82
N LEU A 11 5.87 -17.74 25.57
CA LEU A 11 5.77 -18.37 24.25
C LEU A 11 4.31 -18.59 23.83
N GLY A 12 3.47 -19.06 24.75
CA GLY A 12 2.04 -19.26 24.51
C GLY A 12 1.32 -17.96 24.14
N ILE A 13 1.60 -16.87 24.87
CA ILE A 13 1.04 -15.54 24.57
C ILE A 13 1.50 -15.06 23.19
N THR A 14 2.79 -15.22 22.87
CA THR A 14 3.34 -14.80 21.58
C THR A 14 2.67 -15.53 20.42
N ILE A 15 2.49 -16.84 20.54
CA ILE A 15 1.79 -17.66 19.52
C ILE A 15 0.33 -17.21 19.39
N ALA A 16 -0.38 -17.01 20.51
CA ALA A 16 -1.77 -16.57 20.49
C ALA A 16 -1.94 -15.22 19.78
N VAL A 17 -1.03 -14.26 20.01
CA VAL A 17 -1.05 -12.95 19.34
C VAL A 17 -0.86 -13.10 17.83
N ILE A 18 0.09 -13.92 17.39
CA ILE A 18 0.33 -14.16 15.96
C ILE A 18 -0.89 -14.81 15.29
N VAL A 19 -1.52 -15.78 15.94
CA VAL A 19 -2.72 -16.46 15.42
C VAL A 19 -3.89 -15.50 15.30
N VAL A 20 -4.14 -14.66 16.30
CA VAL A 20 -5.24 -13.67 16.28
C VAL A 20 -5.02 -12.64 15.16
N ILE A 21 -3.80 -12.11 15.01
CA ILE A 21 -3.45 -11.19 13.93
C ILE A 21 -3.63 -11.87 12.56
N GLY A 22 -3.17 -13.11 12.42
CA GLY A 22 -3.32 -13.89 11.20
C GLY A 22 -4.78 -14.13 10.81
N LEU A 23 -5.62 -14.53 11.78
CA LEU A 23 -7.06 -14.74 11.56
C LEU A 23 -7.76 -13.43 11.15
N TYR A 24 -7.49 -12.32 11.83
CA TYR A 24 -8.06 -11.02 11.49
C TYR A 24 -7.71 -10.58 10.05
N GLN A 25 -6.48 -10.85 9.60
CA GLN A 25 -6.08 -10.57 8.23
C GLN A 25 -6.83 -11.42 7.18
N VAL A 26 -7.35 -12.59 7.53
CA VAL A 26 -8.08 -13.48 6.62
C VAL A 26 -9.60 -13.25 6.66
N SER A 27 -10.16 -12.92 7.82
CA SER A 27 -11.62 -12.87 8.01
C SER A 27 -12.31 -11.64 7.42
N VAL A 28 -11.63 -10.49 7.36
CA VAL A 28 -12.23 -9.24 6.87
C VAL A 28 -11.84 -8.99 5.41
N PRO A 29 -12.76 -8.79 4.46
CA PRO A 29 -12.38 -8.41 3.10
C PRO A 29 -11.61 -7.07 3.13
N PRO A 30 -10.48 -6.95 2.43
CA PRO A 30 -9.75 -5.69 2.39
C PRO A 30 -10.59 -4.58 1.77
N LYS A 31 -10.77 -3.46 2.49
CA LYS A 31 -11.44 -2.26 1.97
C LYS A 31 -10.40 -1.15 1.77
N ILE A 32 -10.35 -0.61 0.56
CA ILE A 32 -9.72 0.68 0.26
C ILE A 32 -10.81 1.64 -0.16
N GLU A 33 -10.82 2.82 0.43
CA GLU A 33 -11.67 3.92 0.00
C GLU A 33 -10.79 5.07 -0.48
N VAL A 34 -10.86 5.40 -1.77
CA VAL A 34 -10.16 6.56 -2.32
C VAL A 34 -11.05 7.79 -2.11
N LYS A 35 -10.58 8.76 -1.34
CA LYS A 35 -11.32 9.99 -1.01
C LYS A 35 -11.14 11.07 -2.05
N SER A 36 -9.93 11.22 -2.58
CA SER A 36 -9.63 12.20 -3.61
C SER A 36 -8.40 11.83 -4.41
N VAL A 37 -8.38 12.27 -5.67
CA VAL A 37 -7.24 12.19 -6.58
C VAL A 37 -7.03 13.58 -7.15
N THR A 38 -5.88 14.19 -6.89
CA THR A 38 -5.58 15.59 -7.29
C THR A 38 -4.17 15.70 -7.84
N VAL A 39 -3.97 16.55 -8.83
CA VAL A 39 -2.62 16.93 -9.29
C VAL A 39 -2.07 18.00 -8.35
N VAL A 40 -0.83 17.84 -7.89
CA VAL A 40 -0.13 18.77 -7.00
C VAL A 40 1.32 18.91 -7.43
N ASP A 41 1.95 20.00 -7.01
CA ASP A 41 3.41 20.08 -6.94
C ASP A 41 3.86 19.48 -5.59
N HIS A 42 4.73 18.47 -5.65
CA HIS A 42 5.33 17.85 -4.49
C HIS A 42 6.85 17.72 -4.69
N ASN A 43 7.63 18.43 -3.87
CA ASN A 43 9.09 18.52 -3.98
C ASN A 43 9.58 19.05 -5.35
N ASP A 44 8.93 20.09 -5.88
CA ASP A 44 9.24 20.70 -7.19
C ASP A 44 8.98 19.77 -8.38
N TYR A 45 8.14 18.74 -8.18
CA TYR A 45 7.75 17.77 -9.21
C TYR A 45 6.23 17.61 -9.29
N PRO A 46 5.65 17.56 -10.50
CA PRO A 46 4.24 17.25 -10.66
C PRO A 46 3.95 15.83 -10.18
N ALA A 47 2.95 15.68 -9.32
CA ALA A 47 2.54 14.41 -8.75
C ALA A 47 1.03 14.28 -8.67
N ILE A 48 0.53 13.06 -8.81
CA ILE A 48 -0.85 12.72 -8.44
C ILE A 48 -0.86 12.38 -6.96
N LYS A 49 -1.47 13.26 -6.16
CA LYS A 49 -1.78 13.01 -4.76
C LYS A 49 -3.05 12.16 -4.67
N VAL A 50 -2.95 11.02 -4.00
CA VAL A 50 -4.07 10.13 -3.72
C VAL A 50 -4.30 10.14 -2.22
N VAL A 51 -5.48 10.58 -1.79
CA VAL A 51 -5.93 10.48 -0.40
C VAL A 51 -6.83 9.26 -0.29
N PHE A 52 -6.52 8.37 0.65
CA PHE A 52 -7.23 7.10 0.80
C PHE A 52 -7.33 6.69 2.26
N GLU A 53 -8.26 5.77 2.52
CA GLU A 53 -8.44 5.11 3.81
C GLU A 53 -8.44 3.59 3.61
N THR A 54 -7.73 2.89 4.48
CA THR A 54 -7.68 1.43 4.51
C THR A 54 -7.34 0.96 5.92
N GLU A 55 -7.90 -0.18 6.29
CA GLU A 55 -7.56 -0.90 7.54
C GLU A 55 -6.50 -1.98 7.30
N LYS A 56 -6.14 -2.23 6.03
CA LYS A 56 -5.20 -3.29 5.64
C LYS A 56 -4.04 -2.73 4.83
N TYR A 57 -2.86 -3.13 5.26
CA TYR A 57 -1.57 -2.79 4.67
C TYR A 57 -0.76 -4.07 4.38
N PRO A 58 0.21 -4.03 3.45
CA PRO A 58 0.57 -2.88 2.62
C PRO A 58 -0.37 -2.68 1.42
N VAL A 59 -0.52 -1.42 1.00
CA VAL A 59 -1.24 -1.05 -0.23
C VAL A 59 -0.26 -0.54 -1.26
N LYS A 60 -0.30 -1.13 -2.45
CA LYS A 60 0.57 -0.73 -3.56
C LYS A 60 -0.20 0.12 -4.56
N PHE A 61 0.39 1.24 -4.94
CA PHE A 61 -0.17 2.20 -5.88
C PHE A 61 0.69 2.24 -7.14
N TYR A 62 0.02 2.33 -8.28
CA TYR A 62 0.63 2.42 -9.60
C TYR A 62 0.04 3.59 -10.36
N LEU A 63 0.91 4.35 -11.00
CA LEU A 63 0.58 5.33 -12.02
C LEU A 63 0.91 4.73 -13.38
N MET A 64 -0.06 4.71 -14.27
CA MET A 64 0.03 4.02 -15.55
C MET A 64 -0.51 4.88 -16.68
N THR A 65 -0.01 4.66 -17.90
CA THR A 65 -0.64 5.17 -19.12
C THR A 65 -1.94 4.38 -19.40
N PRO A 66 -2.84 4.90 -20.26
CA PRO A 66 -4.05 4.18 -20.66
C PRO A 66 -3.76 2.83 -21.33
N GLU A 67 -2.60 2.71 -21.99
CA GLU A 67 -2.12 1.49 -22.66
C GLU A 67 -1.58 0.45 -21.66
N GLY A 68 -1.50 0.81 -20.38
CA GLY A 68 -1.05 -0.07 -19.31
C GLY A 68 0.45 -0.02 -19.03
N GLU A 69 1.18 0.93 -19.61
CA GLU A 69 2.59 1.14 -19.27
C GLU A 69 2.71 1.78 -17.88
N LYS A 70 3.59 1.25 -17.04
CA LYS A 70 3.81 1.77 -15.68
C LYS A 70 4.76 2.95 -15.72
N ILE A 71 4.28 4.11 -15.29
CA ILE A 71 5.05 5.35 -15.14
C ILE A 71 5.77 5.34 -13.78
N TYR A 72 5.00 5.12 -12.70
CA TYR A 72 5.51 5.18 -11.33
C TYR A 72 4.79 4.18 -10.42
N SER A 73 5.42 3.80 -9.31
CA SER A 73 4.77 3.01 -8.28
C SER A 73 5.36 3.27 -6.90
N THR A 74 4.50 3.26 -5.88
CA THR A 74 4.89 3.36 -4.48
C THR A 74 4.03 2.43 -3.62
N SER A 75 4.39 2.22 -2.36
CA SER A 75 3.62 1.42 -1.42
C SER A 75 3.43 2.17 -0.11
N ALA A 76 2.19 2.26 0.36
CA ALA A 76 1.89 2.65 1.72
C ALA A 76 2.01 1.41 2.61
N SER A 77 2.94 1.46 3.56
CA SER A 77 3.23 0.31 4.45
C SER A 77 2.83 0.57 5.90
N GLU A 78 2.69 1.84 6.26
CA GLU A 78 2.22 2.34 7.55
C GLU A 78 0.80 2.92 7.38
N PRO A 79 0.10 3.35 8.46
CA PRO A 79 -1.18 4.05 8.41
C PRO A 79 -1.13 5.45 7.74
N GLU A 80 -0.36 5.55 6.66
CA GLU A 80 -0.31 6.64 5.72
C GLU A 80 -1.68 6.79 5.03
N LYS A 81 -2.22 8.01 5.04
CA LYS A 81 -3.50 8.34 4.40
C LYS A 81 -3.34 8.97 3.03
N VAL A 82 -2.10 9.19 2.60
CA VAL A 82 -1.76 9.93 1.40
C VAL A 82 -0.54 9.30 0.74
N VAL A 83 -0.60 9.11 -0.57
CA VAL A 83 0.57 8.79 -1.39
C VAL A 83 0.72 9.80 -2.52
N TYR A 84 1.96 10.00 -2.95
CA TYR A 84 2.31 10.85 -4.09
C TYR A 84 2.86 9.97 -5.21
N LEU A 85 2.18 9.99 -6.35
CA LEU A 85 2.59 9.29 -7.57
C LEU A 85 3.18 10.30 -8.53
N TYR A 86 4.50 10.36 -8.59
CA TYR A 86 5.19 11.33 -9.43
C TYR A 86 4.93 11.05 -10.91
N LEU A 87 4.55 12.11 -11.63
CA LEU A 87 4.45 12.09 -13.07
C LEU A 87 5.87 12.28 -13.60
N THR A 88 6.55 11.17 -13.88
CA THR A 88 7.94 11.17 -14.33
C THR A 88 8.06 10.82 -15.82
N PRO A 89 7.57 11.65 -16.77
CA PRO A 89 7.83 11.43 -18.18
C PRO A 89 9.29 11.83 -18.47
N MET A 90 10.22 10.89 -18.27
CA MET A 90 11.65 11.00 -18.59
C MET A 90 12.44 12.06 -17.80
N LYS A 91 13.75 11.83 -17.63
CA LYS A 91 14.66 12.82 -17.05
C LYS A 91 15.19 13.74 -18.17
N PRO A 92 15.40 15.05 -17.93
CA PRO A 92 15.00 15.81 -16.74
C PRO A 92 13.48 15.93 -16.65
N TYR A 93 12.96 15.95 -15.42
CA TYR A 93 11.52 15.99 -15.15
C TYR A 93 10.91 17.23 -15.81
N THR A 94 10.16 17.04 -16.88
CA THR A 94 9.47 18.12 -17.56
C THR A 94 8.09 18.32 -16.95
N ASN A 95 7.65 19.58 -16.91
CA ASN A 95 6.28 19.92 -16.56
C ASN A 95 5.30 19.16 -17.46
N ILE A 96 4.10 18.87 -16.96
CA ILE A 96 3.02 18.37 -17.81
C ILE A 96 2.56 19.53 -18.68
N VAL A 97 3.03 19.59 -19.92
CA VAL A 97 2.73 20.68 -20.87
C VAL A 97 1.45 20.40 -21.67
N GLU A 98 1.02 19.12 -21.71
CA GLU A 98 -0.10 18.67 -22.53
C GLU A 98 -1.12 17.87 -21.72
N GLU A 99 -2.37 17.85 -22.18
CA GLU A 99 -3.42 17.03 -21.58
C GLU A 99 -3.09 15.55 -21.74
N GLY A 100 -2.87 14.87 -20.60
CA GLY A 100 -2.60 13.44 -20.54
C GLY A 100 -3.69 12.71 -19.76
N LYS A 101 -4.11 11.54 -20.26
CA LYS A 101 -4.93 10.60 -19.48
C LYS A 101 -4.01 9.66 -18.72
N TYR A 102 -4.30 9.45 -17.44
CA TYR A 102 -3.53 8.56 -16.58
C TYR A 102 -4.45 7.65 -15.79
N ILE A 103 -3.98 6.43 -15.53
CA ILE A 103 -4.68 5.45 -14.70
C ILE A 103 -3.95 5.33 -13.38
N VAL A 104 -4.68 5.54 -12.28
CA VAL A 104 -4.22 5.22 -10.93
C VAL A 104 -4.81 3.88 -10.51
N ARG A 105 -3.95 2.91 -10.20
CA ARG A 105 -4.37 1.59 -9.72
C ARG A 105 -3.86 1.35 -8.31
N CYS A 106 -4.76 0.97 -7.39
CA CYS A 106 -4.42 0.54 -6.03
C CYS A 106 -4.68 -0.96 -5.82
N CYS A 107 -3.76 -1.64 -5.15
CA CYS A 107 -3.84 -3.08 -4.89
C CYS A 107 -3.47 -3.38 -3.43
N ILE A 108 -4.32 -4.11 -2.70
CA ILE A 108 -3.96 -4.70 -1.40
C ILE A 108 -3.17 -5.98 -1.64
N LEU A 109 -1.96 -6.03 -1.07
CA LEU A 109 -1.11 -7.21 -1.12
C LEU A 109 -1.53 -8.19 -0.02
N ILE A 110 -2.42 -9.12 -0.37
CA ILE A 110 -2.77 -10.25 0.50
C ILE A 110 -1.72 -11.35 0.28
N LYS A 111 -0.85 -11.60 1.26
CA LYS A 111 -0.05 -12.84 1.26
C LYS A 111 -1.00 -14.02 1.49
N ARG A 112 -1.39 -14.71 0.41
CA ARG A 112 -2.03 -16.02 0.53
C ARG A 112 -0.98 -17.04 0.97
N PHE A 113 -1.03 -17.46 2.23
CA PHE A 113 -0.38 -18.71 2.63
C PHE A 113 -1.20 -19.88 2.05
N GLY A 114 -0.56 -20.72 1.22
CA GLY A 114 -1.16 -22.01 0.81
C GLY A 114 -1.57 -22.19 -0.65
N ARG A 115 -0.87 -21.61 -1.63
CA ARG A 115 -0.94 -22.12 -3.01
C ARG A 115 0.43 -22.61 -3.46
N LYS A 116 0.77 -23.85 -3.08
CA LYS A 116 1.79 -24.62 -3.80
C LYS A 116 1.29 -24.73 -5.24
N ARG A 117 2.08 -24.24 -6.20
CA ARG A 117 1.98 -24.71 -7.59
C ARG A 117 2.72 -26.04 -7.69
#